data_AF-A0A3C0GM10-F1
#
_entry.id   AF-A0A3C0GM10-F1
#
_cell.length_a   1.000
_cell.length_b   1.000
_cell.length_c   1.000
_cell.angle_alpha   90.00
_cell.angle_beta   90.00
_cell.angle_gamma   90.00
#
_symmetry.space_group_name_H-M   'P 1'
#
loop_
_entity.id
_entity.type
_entity.pdbx_description
1 polymer ?
#
loop_
_entity_poly.entity_id
_entity_poly.type
_entity_poly.pdbx_seq_one_letter_code
_entity_poly.pdbx_strand_id
1 'polypeptide(L)'
;AKINRDTQQYNPKHYEIKVVMGYKRPPKQALEGLKPTREEREFLKNIHLFNYVVSLTLYKYDFSIKETGEVDVTIDYFGRVDSVFNSSAASPLKGGIVVAKNGGKLELKPEMKVSQDFMTFSKIKSQLGNLVVSKQNPDLATGDLIDQVAELLKNPLFRHMYKDAYDIIITKEFEPADVQTALDNLTSKEGASLMAAVLRRQSMSIKGEAFQLFMKQLLDGNTISEDVGDRMFAISVNKENMDTALGIINAPAKGADKAKKEEIKTNTSNAIGLAAKSVRVGKVKDLSSVLNSLQKTEEQAGDLASNVESESSSKDAASIDTIKGAAAQSIVTSKSTGDSYEFYFIYLGDIIELAAKNAGMFAFLKEEKPPFNPDSYMTQEVDKDYTLTNMRLLLGPLEYQDASGKIRSINLAEFPISYDLFRNWFLTKIVREDNSKISLGSFLNKLINQLVLPSLGADCLRPIKLRNTRFQNIYVTIPGTPVGSAEQLQGAFDTAELLPMERKIDVSSGRFAATFSKPARQKREAGVEAIVKNSYDYKLMQVNSIKSIVSRKADCKEDLKDGIYHFNIG
;
A
#
# COMPACT_ATOMS: atom_id res chain seq x y z
N ALA A 1 6.06 2.75 34.66
CA ALA A 1 5.45 1.75 33.77
C ALA A 1 3.97 1.62 34.14
N LYS A 2 3.03 1.96 33.25
CA LYS A 2 1.58 1.75 33.49
C LYS A 2 1.11 0.63 32.55
N ILE A 3 1.21 -0.60 33.02
CA ILE A 3 0.29 -1.65 32.59
C ILE A 3 -1.05 -1.21 33.18
N ASN A 4 -2.06 -0.98 32.34
CA ASN A 4 -3.41 -0.82 32.87
C ASN A 4 -3.78 -2.16 33.51
N ARG A 5 -3.76 -2.21 34.85
CA ARG A 5 -3.88 -3.44 35.64
C ARG A 5 -5.19 -4.17 35.34
N ASP A 6 -6.21 -3.42 34.92
CA ASP A 6 -7.56 -3.95 34.72
C ASP A 6 -7.75 -4.55 33.33
N THR A 7 -6.93 -4.16 32.33
CA THR A 7 -7.09 -4.64 30.95
C THR A 7 -5.98 -5.56 30.46
N GLN A 8 -4.86 -5.67 31.20
CA GLN A 8 -3.61 -6.31 30.75
C GLN A 8 -3.19 -5.87 29.33
N GLN A 9 -3.70 -4.73 28.85
CA GLN A 9 -3.61 -4.41 27.44
C GLN A 9 -2.26 -3.75 27.18
N TYR A 10 -1.47 -4.39 26.32
CA TYR A 10 -0.18 -3.90 25.86
C TYR A 10 -0.34 -2.50 25.25
N ASN A 11 0.31 -1.49 25.84
CA ASN A 11 0.44 -0.17 25.24
C ASN A 11 1.80 -0.06 24.54
N PRO A 12 1.90 -0.27 23.21
CA PRO A 12 3.15 -0.21 22.47
C PRO A 12 3.86 1.15 22.59
N LYS A 13 3.15 2.22 22.97
CA LYS A 13 3.72 3.58 23.10
C LYS A 13 4.72 3.72 24.24
N HIS A 14 4.68 2.87 25.26
CA HIS A 14 5.61 2.93 26.40
C HIS A 14 6.90 2.13 26.19
N TYR A 15 7.07 1.51 25.01
CA TYR A 15 8.19 0.59 24.73
C TYR A 15 8.85 0.87 23.37
N GLU A 16 8.81 2.13 22.90
CA GLU A 16 9.58 2.55 21.72
C GLU A 16 11.00 2.97 22.15
N ILE A 17 12.01 2.35 21.54
CA ILE A 17 13.41 2.71 21.73
C ILE A 17 13.88 3.42 20.47
N LYS A 18 14.31 4.67 20.57
CA LYS A 18 15.05 5.31 19.47
C LYS A 18 16.53 5.04 19.65
N VAL A 19 17.09 4.25 18.73
CA VAL A 19 18.52 3.95 18.69
C VAL A 19 19.18 4.90 17.71
N VAL A 20 20.17 5.67 18.16
CA VAL A 20 21.05 6.42 17.27
C VAL A 20 22.29 5.58 17.03
N MET A 21 22.38 4.99 15.85
CA MET A 21 23.53 4.24 15.38
C MET A 21 24.38 5.14 14.51
N GLY A 22 25.69 5.01 14.56
CA GLY A 22 26.58 5.82 13.73
C GLY A 22 27.96 5.22 13.68
N TYR A 23 28.80 5.75 12.81
CA TYR A 23 30.16 5.27 12.69
C TYR A 23 31.08 5.99 13.67
N LYS A 24 31.80 5.22 14.48
CA LYS A 24 32.90 5.78 15.24
C LYS A 24 34.07 6.02 14.29
N ARG A 25 34.63 7.23 14.31
CA ARG A 25 35.83 7.55 13.55
C ARG A 25 36.98 6.64 13.98
N PRO A 26 37.68 5.95 13.06
CA PRO A 26 38.87 5.18 13.39
C PRO A 26 39.95 6.06 14.04
N PRO A 27 40.69 5.56 15.04
CA PRO A 27 41.82 6.30 15.62
C PRO A 27 42.87 6.57 14.54
N LYS A 28 43.60 7.68 14.64
CA LYS A 28 44.59 8.10 13.62
C LYS A 28 45.61 7.00 13.31
N GLN A 29 46.06 6.27 14.33
CA GLN A 29 47.01 5.16 14.23
C GLN A 29 46.53 4.04 13.30
N ALA A 30 45.22 3.73 13.30
CA ALA A 30 44.63 2.72 12.41
C ALA A 30 44.62 3.16 10.94
N LEU A 31 44.74 4.47 10.66
CA LEU A 31 44.74 5.03 9.30
C LEU A 31 46.15 5.23 8.72
N GLU A 32 47.20 5.20 9.55
CA GLU A 32 48.58 5.49 9.13
C GLU A 32 49.11 4.46 8.11
N GLY A 33 48.68 3.21 8.19
CA GLY A 33 49.08 2.15 7.25
C GLY A 33 48.33 2.15 5.91
N LEU A 34 47.16 2.77 5.83
CA LEU A 34 46.28 2.70 4.65
C LEU A 34 46.61 3.76 3.58
N LYS A 35 47.40 4.78 3.93
CA LYS A 35 47.72 5.93 3.06
C LYS A 35 46.50 6.48 2.28
N PRO A 36 45.37 6.77 2.96
CA PRO A 36 44.15 7.20 2.28
C PRO A 36 44.37 8.47 1.46
N THR A 37 43.69 8.53 0.31
CA THR A 37 43.60 9.71 -0.54
C THR A 37 43.04 10.90 0.24
N ARG A 38 43.14 12.11 -0.34
CA ARG A 38 42.61 13.31 0.30
C ARG A 38 41.10 13.22 0.53
N GLU A 39 40.38 12.72 -0.48
CA GLU A 39 38.92 12.54 -0.42
C GLU A 39 38.52 11.52 0.64
N GLU A 40 39.23 10.39 0.73
CA GLU A 40 39.00 9.38 1.76
C GLU A 40 39.26 9.91 3.17
N ARG A 41 40.31 10.74 3.36
CA ARG A 41 40.57 11.39 4.66
C ARG A 41 39.46 12.34 5.05
N GLU A 42 38.92 13.09 4.11
CA GLU A 42 37.80 13.99 4.34
C GLU A 42 36.52 13.23 4.68
N PHE A 43 36.24 12.15 3.93
CA PHE A 43 35.14 11.23 4.23
C PHE A 43 35.28 10.61 5.62
N LEU A 44 36.42 10.01 5.95
CA LEU A 44 36.68 9.41 7.27
C LEU A 44 36.63 10.42 8.42
N LYS A 45 37.03 11.67 8.16
CA LYS A 45 36.87 12.76 9.12
C LYS A 45 35.38 13.03 9.40
N ASN A 46 34.54 12.90 8.38
CA ASN A 46 33.11 13.17 8.45
C ASN A 46 32.25 11.92 8.71
N ILE A 47 32.85 10.74 8.85
CA ILE A 47 32.08 9.48 8.92
C ILE A 47 31.14 9.42 10.15
N HIS A 48 31.53 10.06 11.25
CA HIS A 48 30.73 10.20 12.47
C HIS A 48 29.48 11.07 12.32
N LEU A 49 29.37 11.81 11.22
CA LEU A 49 28.17 12.59 10.90
C LEU A 49 27.07 11.71 10.28
N PHE A 50 27.43 10.52 9.78
CA PHE A 50 26.45 9.53 9.33
C PHE A 50 25.88 8.80 10.55
N ASN A 51 24.88 9.43 11.15
CA ASN A 51 24.04 8.82 12.17
C ASN A 51 22.74 8.35 11.53
N TYR A 52 22.36 7.12 11.83
CA TYR A 52 21.06 6.53 11.54
C TYR A 52 20.25 6.50 12.82
N VAL A 53 19.07 7.12 12.80
CA VAL A 53 18.09 6.94 13.86
C VAL A 53 17.24 5.74 13.47
N VAL A 54 17.06 4.78 14.36
CA VAL A 54 16.12 3.68 14.18
C VAL A 54 15.16 3.69 15.35
N SER A 55 13.90 3.92 15.05
CA SER A 55 12.81 3.79 16.00
C SER A 55 12.42 2.31 16.06
N LEU A 56 12.60 1.68 17.23
CA LEU A 56 12.33 0.27 17.48
C LEU A 56 11.09 0.13 18.34
N THR A 57 10.14 -0.68 17.90
CA THR A 57 8.97 -1.09 18.67
C THR A 57 9.19 -2.53 19.14
N LEU A 58 8.98 -2.76 20.43
CA LEU A 58 8.99 -4.09 21.01
C LEU A 58 7.99 -5.00 20.27
N TYR A 59 8.48 -6.10 19.69
CA TYR A 59 7.66 -7.06 18.96
C TYR A 59 7.35 -8.28 19.82
N LYS A 60 8.39 -8.93 20.32
CA LYS A 60 8.31 -10.13 21.14
C LYS A 60 9.34 -10.02 22.24
N TYR A 61 9.01 -10.49 23.43
CA TYR A 61 9.98 -10.75 24.47
C TYR A 61 9.79 -12.17 24.97
N ASP A 62 10.89 -12.77 25.39
CA ASP A 62 10.92 -14.05 26.07
C ASP A 62 11.80 -13.91 27.31
N PHE A 63 11.33 -14.42 28.44
CA PHE A 63 12.09 -14.41 29.67
C PHE A 63 12.25 -15.85 30.16
N SER A 64 13.48 -16.23 30.48
CA SER A 64 13.77 -17.51 31.10
C SER A 64 14.48 -17.28 32.43
N ILE A 65 13.95 -17.89 33.49
CA ILE A 65 14.57 -17.85 34.82
C ILE A 65 15.31 -19.17 34.97
N LYS A 66 16.64 -19.11 35.02
CA LYS A 66 17.49 -20.27 35.25
C LYS A 66 17.34 -20.73 36.70
N GLU A 67 17.68 -21.99 36.97
CA GLU A 67 17.67 -22.57 38.32
C GLU A 67 18.58 -21.81 39.31
N THR A 68 19.59 -21.11 38.79
CA THR A 68 20.48 -20.22 39.55
C THR A 68 19.81 -18.92 40.00
N GLY A 69 18.57 -18.65 39.57
CA GLY A 69 17.88 -17.38 39.75
C GLY A 69 18.29 -16.29 38.76
N GLU A 70 19.22 -16.57 37.83
CA GLU A 70 19.56 -15.67 36.73
C GLU A 70 18.37 -15.56 35.75
N VAL A 71 18.12 -14.36 35.24
CA VAL A 71 17.03 -14.09 34.30
C VAL A 71 17.61 -13.69 32.96
N ASP A 72 17.40 -14.51 31.94
CA ASP A 72 17.72 -14.17 30.56
C ASP A 72 16.48 -13.54 29.92
N VAL A 73 16.61 -12.35 29.36
CA VAL A 73 15.54 -11.67 28.61
C VAL A 73 16.00 -11.50 27.17
N THR A 74 15.31 -12.14 26.24
CA THR A 74 15.50 -11.94 24.80
C THR A 74 14.39 -11.05 24.29
N ILE A 75 14.76 -9.96 23.60
CA ILE A 75 13.80 -9.00 23.09
C ILE A 75 13.99 -8.82 21.59
N ASP A 76 12.94 -9.15 20.83
CA ASP A 76 12.85 -8.87 19.41
C ASP A 76 12.20 -7.51 19.21
N TYR A 77 12.85 -6.66 18.42
CA TYR A 77 12.34 -5.36 18.03
C TYR A 77 12.05 -5.32 16.53
N PHE A 78 10.98 -4.63 16.14
CA PHE A 78 10.75 -4.23 14.76
C PHE A 78 11.01 -2.74 14.57
N GLY A 79 11.46 -2.36 13.38
CA GLY A 79 11.44 -0.96 12.98
C GLY A 79 10.00 -0.43 13.03
N ARG A 80 9.79 0.69 13.73
CA ARG A 80 8.48 1.33 13.91
C ARG A 80 7.76 1.50 12.58
N VAL A 81 8.48 1.99 11.56
CA VAL A 81 7.91 2.24 10.24
C VAL A 81 7.30 0.95 9.68
N ASP A 82 8.04 -0.16 9.73
CA ASP A 82 7.55 -1.43 9.23
C ASP A 82 6.37 -1.96 10.04
N SER A 83 6.40 -1.83 11.37
CA SER A 83 5.27 -2.20 12.24
C SER A 83 4.00 -1.42 11.89
N VAL A 84 4.11 -0.10 11.69
CA VAL A 84 2.98 0.76 11.37
C VAL A 84 2.41 0.43 9.99
N PHE A 85 3.26 0.28 8.97
CA PHE A 85 2.83 -0.11 7.61
C PHE A 85 2.19 -1.50 7.59
N ASN A 86 2.67 -2.44 8.42
CA ASN A 86 2.16 -3.80 8.46
C ASN A 86 0.97 -3.96 9.43
N SER A 87 0.67 -2.94 10.22
CA SER A 87 -0.48 -2.94 11.11
C SER A 87 -1.80 -2.89 10.33
N SER A 88 -2.83 -3.55 10.87
CA SER A 88 -4.20 -3.37 10.37
C SER A 88 -4.75 -1.97 10.63
N ALA A 89 -4.08 -1.15 11.47
CA ALA A 89 -4.42 0.23 11.72
C ALA A 89 -4.31 1.06 10.44
N ALA A 90 -3.21 0.88 9.71
CA ALA A 90 -2.94 1.51 8.42
C ALA A 90 -3.50 0.66 7.27
N SER A 91 -4.83 0.60 7.10
CA SER A 91 -5.44 -0.10 5.96
C SER A 91 -5.85 0.89 4.89
N PRO A 92 -5.49 0.69 3.61
CA PRO A 92 -5.95 1.56 2.51
C PRO A 92 -7.46 1.42 2.24
N LEU A 93 -8.12 0.43 2.86
CA LEU A 93 -9.57 0.18 2.74
C LEU A 93 -10.37 0.76 3.91
N LYS A 94 -9.72 1.39 4.91
CA LYS A 94 -10.38 1.76 6.17
C LYS A 94 -11.34 2.95 6.10
N GLY A 95 -11.53 3.53 4.93
CA GLY A 95 -12.51 4.57 4.71
C GLY A 95 -11.98 5.56 3.70
N GLY A 96 -12.77 5.80 2.66
CA GLY A 96 -12.54 6.94 1.80
C GLY A 96 -12.76 8.19 2.64
N ILE A 97 -11.66 8.77 3.12
CA ILE A 97 -11.68 10.11 3.67
C ILE A 97 -12.00 11.03 2.50
N VAL A 98 -13.28 11.33 2.30
CA VAL A 98 -13.70 12.39 1.37
C VAL A 98 -13.55 13.68 2.14
N VAL A 99 -12.47 14.38 1.86
CA VAL A 99 -12.25 15.72 2.35
C VAL A 99 -13.16 16.66 1.56
N ALA A 100 -14.31 17.02 2.13
CA ALA A 100 -15.16 18.04 1.52
C ALA A 100 -14.71 19.43 2.00
N LYS A 101 -14.48 20.35 1.06
CA LYS A 101 -14.18 21.75 1.37
C LYS A 101 -15.51 22.50 1.52
N ASN A 102 -16.17 22.35 2.67
CA ASN A 102 -17.36 23.13 3.01
C ASN A 102 -16.93 24.45 3.68
N GLY A 103 -16.95 25.56 2.93
CA GLY A 103 -16.75 26.90 3.49
C GLY A 103 -15.35 27.17 4.08
N GLY A 104 -14.30 26.60 3.51
CA GLY A 104 -12.92 26.82 3.95
C GLY A 104 -12.46 25.96 5.12
N LYS A 105 -13.34 25.15 5.72
CA LYS A 105 -12.96 24.07 6.64
C LYS A 105 -13.00 22.74 5.88
N LEU A 106 -11.92 21.97 5.98
CA LEU A 106 -11.92 20.56 5.58
C LEU A 106 -12.84 19.82 6.56
N GLU A 107 -14.01 19.42 6.10
CA GLU A 107 -14.87 18.49 6.81
C GLU A 107 -14.56 17.09 6.27
N LEU A 108 -14.07 16.21 7.16
CA LEU A 108 -14.01 14.78 6.89
C LEU A 108 -15.46 14.30 6.83
N LYS A 109 -16.04 14.24 5.63
CA LYS A 109 -17.38 13.67 5.48
C LYS A 109 -17.23 12.18 5.67
N PRO A 110 -17.77 11.63 6.76
CA PRO A 110 -17.68 10.23 6.98
C PRO A 110 -18.75 9.58 6.13
N GLU A 111 -18.40 9.09 4.94
CA GLU A 111 -19.13 8.00 4.31
C GLU A 111 -18.89 6.70 5.13
N MET A 112 -18.95 6.81 6.47
CA MET A 112 -18.37 5.95 7.53
C MET A 112 -19.01 4.58 7.68
N LYS A 113 -20.15 4.33 7.03
CA LYS A 113 -20.88 3.06 7.18
C LYS A 113 -19.96 1.90 6.85
N VAL A 114 -19.28 1.94 5.71
CA VAL A 114 -18.38 0.87 5.26
C VAL A 114 -17.31 0.54 6.32
N SER A 115 -16.61 1.52 6.91
CA SER A 115 -15.54 1.24 7.87
C SER A 115 -16.04 0.71 9.22
N GLN A 116 -17.15 1.27 9.72
CA GLN A 116 -17.76 0.85 10.97
C GLN A 116 -18.37 -0.53 10.83
N ASP A 117 -19.07 -0.76 9.72
CA ASP A 117 -19.66 -2.04 9.36
C ASP A 117 -18.56 -3.08 9.18
N PHE A 118 -17.40 -2.71 8.62
CA PHE A 118 -16.27 -3.61 8.46
C PHE A 118 -15.66 -4.09 9.78
N MET A 119 -15.36 -3.16 10.70
CA MET A 119 -14.83 -3.51 12.02
C MET A 119 -15.84 -4.32 12.83
N THR A 120 -17.10 -3.94 12.75
CA THR A 120 -18.23 -4.65 13.36
C THR A 120 -18.38 -6.05 12.80
N PHE A 121 -18.33 -6.19 11.47
CA PHE A 121 -18.38 -7.45 10.76
C PHE A 121 -17.21 -8.37 11.15
N SER A 122 -15.98 -7.85 11.24
CA SER A 122 -14.83 -8.63 11.71
C SER A 122 -15.01 -9.10 13.17
N LYS A 123 -15.60 -8.27 14.04
CA LYS A 123 -15.91 -8.63 15.43
C LYS A 123 -16.96 -9.75 15.47
N ILE A 124 -18.04 -9.61 14.70
CA ILE A 124 -19.10 -10.61 14.56
C ILE A 124 -18.53 -11.94 14.05
N LYS A 125 -17.73 -11.93 12.98
CA LYS A 125 -17.07 -13.13 12.42
C LYS A 125 -16.21 -13.83 13.47
N SER A 126 -15.45 -13.07 14.27
CA SER A 126 -14.64 -13.62 15.35
C SER A 126 -15.48 -14.21 16.48
N GLN A 127 -16.54 -13.52 16.90
CA GLN A 127 -17.45 -13.99 17.94
C GLN A 127 -18.18 -15.27 17.51
N LEU A 128 -18.62 -15.35 16.25
CA LEU A 128 -19.23 -16.56 15.70
C LEU A 128 -18.23 -17.73 15.60
N GLY A 129 -16.99 -17.46 15.19
CA GLY A 129 -15.94 -18.47 15.20
C GLY A 129 -15.69 -19.02 16.62
N ASN A 130 -15.61 -18.13 17.61
CA ASN A 130 -15.46 -18.52 19.02
C ASN A 130 -16.67 -19.30 19.53
N LEU A 131 -17.90 -18.93 19.12
CA LEU A 131 -19.12 -19.63 19.49
C LEU A 131 -19.09 -21.09 19.00
N VAL A 132 -18.68 -21.31 17.75
CA VAL A 132 -18.56 -22.66 17.16
C VAL A 132 -17.51 -23.49 17.89
N VAL A 133 -16.35 -22.91 18.20
CA VAL A 133 -15.28 -23.58 18.98
C VAL A 133 -15.75 -23.89 20.40
N SER A 134 -16.43 -22.94 21.05
CA SER A 134 -16.89 -23.08 22.42
C SER A 134 -17.95 -24.17 22.56
N LYS A 135 -18.82 -24.34 21.55
CA LYS A 135 -19.81 -25.44 21.52
C LYS A 135 -19.17 -26.83 21.49
N GLN A 136 -17.93 -26.95 21.02
CA GLN A 136 -17.20 -28.22 20.97
C GLN A 136 -16.55 -28.55 22.33
N ASN A 137 -16.51 -27.60 23.27
CA ASN A 137 -15.97 -27.82 24.60
C ASN A 137 -17.08 -28.30 25.57
N PRO A 138 -17.04 -29.55 26.06
CA PRO A 138 -18.05 -30.08 26.95
C PRO A 138 -18.09 -29.41 28.34
N ASP A 139 -17.01 -28.72 28.74
CA ASP A 139 -16.89 -28.09 30.06
C ASP A 139 -17.52 -26.69 30.12
N LEU A 140 -17.90 -26.10 28.97
CA LEU A 140 -18.43 -24.75 28.92
C LEU A 140 -19.92 -24.75 29.30
N ALA A 141 -20.31 -23.91 30.26
CA ALA A 141 -21.69 -23.80 30.69
C ALA A 141 -22.56 -23.23 29.55
N THR A 142 -23.76 -23.79 29.34
CA THR A 142 -24.72 -23.30 28.33
C THR A 142 -25.06 -21.82 28.54
N GLY A 143 -25.04 -21.34 29.78
CA GLY A 143 -25.25 -19.91 30.11
C GLY A 143 -24.26 -18.98 29.42
N ASP A 144 -22.98 -19.33 29.36
CA ASP A 144 -21.94 -18.49 28.74
C ASP A 144 -22.16 -18.35 27.22
N LEU A 145 -22.71 -19.39 26.57
CA LEU A 145 -23.06 -19.35 25.15
C LEU A 145 -24.29 -18.47 24.90
N ILE A 146 -25.29 -18.54 25.78
CA ILE A 146 -26.50 -17.69 25.73
C ILE A 146 -26.09 -16.22 25.83
N ASP A 147 -25.21 -15.87 26.77
CA ASP A 147 -24.74 -14.49 26.95
C ASP A 147 -23.97 -13.98 25.72
N GLN A 148 -23.14 -14.82 25.09
CA GLN A 148 -22.44 -14.48 23.86
C GLN A 148 -23.40 -14.22 22.68
N VAL A 149 -24.44 -15.04 22.53
CA VAL A 149 -25.46 -14.86 21.49
C VAL A 149 -26.32 -13.63 21.77
N ALA A 150 -26.72 -13.40 23.03
CA ALA A 150 -27.43 -12.19 23.42
C ALA A 150 -26.62 -10.93 23.10
N GLU A 151 -25.32 -10.93 23.34
CA GLU A 151 -24.43 -9.82 23.00
C GLU A 151 -24.32 -9.61 21.48
N LEU A 152 -24.30 -10.69 20.68
CA LEU A 152 -24.36 -10.60 19.21
C LEU A 152 -25.69 -9.99 18.75
N LEU A 153 -26.81 -10.39 19.32
CA LEU A 153 -28.15 -9.90 18.95
C LEU A 153 -28.37 -8.42 19.26
N LYS A 154 -27.64 -7.84 20.23
CA LYS A 154 -27.63 -6.38 20.44
C LYS A 154 -27.08 -5.63 19.22
N ASN A 155 -26.25 -6.27 18.40
CA ASN A 155 -25.67 -5.65 17.21
C ASN A 155 -26.68 -5.58 16.04
N PRO A 156 -26.99 -4.38 15.51
CA PRO A 156 -27.97 -4.22 14.43
C PRO A 156 -27.53 -4.90 13.12
N LEU A 157 -26.23 -4.88 12.80
CA LEU A 157 -25.68 -5.54 11.61
C LEU A 157 -25.85 -7.06 11.72
N PHE A 158 -25.57 -7.62 12.90
CA PHE A 158 -25.78 -9.06 13.14
C PHE A 158 -27.25 -9.46 12.96
N ARG A 159 -28.19 -8.68 13.50
CA ARG A 159 -29.63 -8.98 13.32
C ARG A 159 -30.07 -8.95 11.87
N HIS A 160 -29.52 -8.03 11.06
CA HIS A 160 -29.78 -8.02 9.63
C HIS A 160 -29.24 -9.29 8.94
N MET A 161 -28.01 -9.68 9.26
CA MET A 161 -27.41 -10.92 8.73
C MET A 161 -28.14 -12.18 9.21
N TYR A 162 -28.61 -12.19 10.45
CA TYR A 162 -29.37 -13.30 11.02
C TYR A 162 -30.73 -13.44 10.33
N LYS A 163 -31.43 -12.31 10.10
CA LYS A 163 -32.66 -12.28 9.28
C LYS A 163 -32.40 -12.80 7.87
N ASP A 164 -31.33 -12.34 7.22
CA ASP A 164 -30.94 -12.79 5.88
C ASP A 164 -30.65 -14.30 5.81
N ALA A 165 -30.15 -14.90 6.90
CA ALA A 165 -29.77 -16.31 6.95
C ALA A 165 -30.95 -17.25 7.25
N TYR A 166 -31.88 -16.81 8.10
CA TYR A 166 -32.92 -17.68 8.66
C TYR A 166 -34.36 -17.20 8.40
N ASP A 167 -34.53 -16.02 7.80
CA ASP A 167 -35.82 -15.33 7.64
C ASP A 167 -36.56 -15.06 8.97
N ILE A 168 -35.80 -14.94 10.06
CA ILE A 168 -36.32 -14.65 11.41
C ILE A 168 -36.02 -13.20 11.77
N ILE A 169 -37.07 -12.45 12.11
CA ILE A 169 -36.95 -11.04 12.51
C ILE A 169 -36.78 -10.97 14.04
N ILE A 170 -35.58 -10.64 14.49
CA ILE A 170 -35.32 -10.36 15.91
C ILE A 170 -35.41 -8.84 16.11
N THR A 171 -36.33 -8.40 16.97
CA THR A 171 -36.54 -6.98 17.24
C THR A 171 -35.41 -6.42 18.13
N LYS A 172 -35.50 -5.16 18.56
CA LYS A 172 -34.51 -4.57 19.49
C LYS A 172 -34.70 -5.09 20.92
N GLU A 173 -35.92 -5.49 21.25
CA GLU A 173 -36.33 -6.05 22.53
C GLU A 173 -36.56 -7.54 22.28
N PHE A 174 -35.49 -8.33 22.36
CA PHE A 174 -35.55 -9.76 22.14
C PHE A 174 -35.76 -10.49 23.47
N GLU A 175 -36.56 -11.55 23.44
CA GLU A 175 -36.88 -12.37 24.60
C GLU A 175 -35.84 -13.49 24.77
N PRO A 176 -35.74 -14.10 25.97
CA PRO A 176 -34.84 -15.24 26.19
C PRO A 176 -35.05 -16.40 25.20
N ALA A 177 -36.29 -16.60 24.72
CA ALA A 177 -36.61 -17.61 23.71
C ALA A 177 -35.96 -17.31 22.34
N ASP A 178 -35.82 -16.04 21.97
CA ASP A 178 -35.14 -15.63 20.72
C ASP A 178 -33.65 -15.96 20.80
N VAL A 179 -33.03 -15.74 21.96
CA VAL A 179 -31.61 -16.06 22.21
C VAL A 179 -31.36 -17.56 22.09
N GLN A 180 -32.24 -18.38 22.68
CA GLN A 180 -32.13 -19.84 22.57
C GLN A 180 -32.30 -20.31 21.12
N THR A 181 -33.29 -19.78 20.41
CA THR A 181 -33.51 -20.09 18.99
C THR A 181 -32.30 -19.72 18.14
N ALA A 182 -31.70 -18.55 18.40
CA ALA A 182 -30.48 -18.12 17.73
C ALA A 182 -29.29 -19.02 18.06
N LEU A 183 -29.14 -19.45 19.32
CA LEU A 183 -28.09 -20.38 19.72
C LEU A 183 -28.25 -21.73 18.99
N ASP A 184 -29.45 -22.27 18.92
CA ASP A 184 -29.72 -23.55 18.25
C ASP A 184 -29.40 -23.46 16.75
N ASN A 185 -29.84 -22.37 16.09
CA ASN A 185 -29.56 -22.12 14.68
C ASN A 185 -28.06 -21.96 14.40
N LEU A 186 -27.37 -21.09 15.14
CA LEU A 186 -25.94 -20.80 14.93
C LEU A 186 -25.04 -22.00 15.22
N THR A 187 -25.49 -22.91 16.06
CA THR A 187 -24.71 -24.05 16.49
C THR A 187 -25.07 -25.36 15.78
N SER A 188 -26.20 -25.40 15.05
CA SER A 188 -26.51 -26.47 14.10
C SER A 188 -25.54 -26.44 12.91
N LYS A 189 -25.28 -27.58 12.28
CA LYS A 189 -24.35 -27.66 11.14
C LYS A 189 -24.90 -26.90 9.94
N GLU A 190 -26.18 -27.08 9.65
CA GLU A 190 -26.92 -26.44 8.58
C GLU A 190 -26.97 -24.92 8.81
N GLY A 191 -27.35 -24.50 10.02
CA GLY A 191 -27.45 -23.09 10.34
C GLY A 191 -26.10 -22.39 10.38
N ALA A 192 -25.03 -23.02 10.88
CA ALA A 192 -23.69 -22.48 10.79
C ALA A 192 -23.25 -22.27 9.32
N SER A 193 -23.61 -23.20 8.43
CA SER A 193 -23.33 -23.08 6.99
C SER A 193 -24.11 -21.92 6.35
N LEU A 194 -25.38 -21.73 6.70
CA LEU A 194 -26.20 -20.61 6.21
C LEU A 194 -25.63 -19.26 6.68
N MET A 195 -25.32 -19.14 7.97
CA MET A 195 -24.71 -17.92 8.50
C MET A 195 -23.34 -17.65 7.87
N ALA A 196 -22.52 -18.69 7.65
CA ALA A 196 -21.25 -18.54 6.94
C ALA A 196 -21.44 -18.01 5.50
N ALA A 197 -22.46 -18.47 4.77
CA ALA A 197 -22.78 -17.97 3.44
C ALA A 197 -23.21 -16.50 3.47
N VAL A 198 -24.09 -16.11 4.40
CA VAL A 198 -24.49 -14.70 4.56
C VAL A 198 -23.31 -13.81 4.94
N LEU A 199 -22.45 -14.26 5.86
CA LEU A 199 -21.23 -13.53 6.21
C LEU A 199 -20.34 -13.31 4.98
N ARG A 200 -20.14 -14.32 4.14
CA ARG A 200 -19.35 -14.17 2.90
C ARG A 200 -19.97 -13.15 1.96
N ARG A 201 -21.29 -13.24 1.71
CA ARG A 201 -22.04 -12.29 0.87
C ARG A 201 -21.90 -10.86 1.37
N GLN A 202 -22.10 -10.64 2.67
CA GLN A 202 -22.00 -9.32 3.30
C GLN A 202 -20.56 -8.80 3.29
N SER A 203 -19.56 -9.65 3.55
CA SER A 203 -18.14 -9.32 3.41
C SER A 203 -17.82 -8.83 1.99
N MET A 204 -18.33 -9.52 0.96
CA MET A 204 -18.14 -9.11 -0.44
C MET A 204 -18.84 -7.81 -0.77
N SER A 205 -20.07 -7.60 -0.29
CA SER A 205 -20.80 -6.34 -0.49
C SER A 205 -20.03 -5.15 0.10
N ILE A 206 -19.60 -5.24 1.36
CA ILE A 206 -18.81 -4.18 2.02
C ILE A 206 -17.50 -3.92 1.26
N LYS A 207 -16.82 -4.98 0.78
CA LYS A 207 -15.60 -4.81 -0.02
C LYS A 207 -15.87 -4.22 -1.41
N GLY A 208 -17.01 -4.53 -2.01
CA GLY A 208 -17.47 -3.95 -3.26
C GLY A 208 -17.69 -2.45 -3.13
N GLU A 209 -18.37 -2.02 -2.05
CA GLU A 209 -18.52 -0.60 -1.71
C GLU A 209 -17.17 0.07 -1.46
N ALA A 210 -16.28 -0.57 -0.69
CA ALA A 210 -14.93 -0.05 -0.44
C ALA A 210 -14.12 0.10 -1.74
N PHE A 211 -14.26 -0.84 -2.68
CA PHE A 211 -13.66 -0.77 -4.00
C PHE A 211 -14.24 0.39 -4.81
N GLN A 212 -15.56 0.51 -4.91
CA GLN A 212 -16.22 1.61 -5.63
C GLN A 212 -15.79 2.96 -5.08
N LEU A 213 -15.73 3.10 -3.76
CA LEU A 213 -15.25 4.31 -3.10
C LEU A 213 -13.79 4.60 -3.42
N PHE A 214 -12.92 3.58 -3.35
CA PHE A 214 -11.51 3.72 -3.71
C PHE A 214 -11.35 4.16 -5.18
N MET A 215 -12.06 3.52 -6.11
CA MET A 215 -12.00 3.85 -7.54
C MET A 215 -12.53 5.26 -7.81
N LYS A 216 -13.65 5.63 -7.19
CA LYS A 216 -14.21 6.98 -7.30
C LYS A 216 -13.20 8.03 -6.83
N GLN A 217 -12.63 7.87 -5.64
CA GLN A 217 -11.61 8.79 -5.12
C GLN A 217 -10.34 8.84 -5.99
N LEU A 218 -9.98 7.72 -6.60
CA LEU A 218 -8.84 7.63 -7.49
C LEU A 218 -9.09 8.41 -8.78
N LEU A 219 -10.32 8.41 -9.30
CA LEU A 219 -10.67 9.07 -10.55
C LEU A 219 -10.98 10.57 -10.36
N ASP A 220 -11.86 10.88 -9.41
CA ASP A 220 -12.27 12.25 -9.07
C ASP A 220 -11.10 13.06 -8.48
N GLY A 221 -10.09 12.36 -7.96
CA GLY A 221 -9.03 12.96 -7.18
C GLY A 221 -9.53 13.50 -5.83
N ASN A 222 -8.61 14.01 -5.02
CA ASN A 222 -8.96 14.63 -3.76
C ASN A 222 -9.25 16.12 -4.01
N THR A 223 -10.48 16.58 -3.78
CA THR A 223 -10.98 17.95 -4.04
C THR A 223 -10.34 19.06 -3.18
N ILE A 224 -9.21 18.79 -2.52
CA ILE A 224 -8.58 19.70 -1.55
C ILE A 224 -8.03 20.97 -2.23
N SER A 225 -7.67 20.92 -3.51
CA SER A 225 -7.32 22.11 -4.30
C SER A 225 -8.24 22.25 -5.51
N GLU A 226 -8.60 23.49 -5.83
CA GLU A 226 -9.44 23.86 -6.99
C GLU A 226 -8.84 23.40 -8.34
N ASP A 227 -7.55 23.05 -8.36
CA ASP A 227 -6.80 22.52 -9.51
C ASP A 227 -6.67 20.99 -9.56
N VAL A 228 -7.37 20.22 -8.71
CA VAL A 228 -7.32 18.74 -8.82
C VAL A 228 -8.18 18.29 -9.99
N GLY A 229 -7.67 18.48 -11.21
CA GLY A 229 -8.24 17.86 -12.39
C GLY A 229 -7.96 16.36 -12.40
N ASP A 230 -8.85 15.61 -13.03
CA ASP A 230 -8.88 14.15 -13.19
C ASP A 230 -7.49 13.48 -13.20
N ARG A 231 -7.36 12.39 -12.42
CA ARG A 231 -6.15 11.55 -12.34
C ARG A 231 -6.10 10.47 -13.41
N MET A 232 -7.16 10.36 -14.21
CA MET A 232 -7.22 9.44 -15.34
C MET A 232 -6.71 10.12 -16.60
N PHE A 233 -5.81 9.42 -17.27
CA PHE A 233 -5.22 9.83 -18.53
C PHE A 233 -5.65 8.87 -19.63
N ALA A 234 -5.72 9.38 -20.84
CA ALA A 234 -5.96 8.57 -22.03
C ALA A 234 -4.76 8.66 -22.98
N ILE A 235 -4.40 7.52 -23.54
CA ILE A 235 -3.57 7.42 -24.72
C ILE A 235 -4.51 7.18 -25.90
N SER A 236 -4.56 8.10 -26.85
CA SER A 236 -5.29 7.92 -28.10
C SER A 236 -4.31 7.51 -29.21
N VAL A 237 -4.62 6.41 -29.89
CA VAL A 237 -3.86 5.88 -31.03
C VAL A 237 -4.81 5.75 -32.21
N ASN A 238 -4.41 6.26 -33.38
CA ASN A 238 -5.20 6.09 -34.59
C ASN A 238 -5.49 4.60 -34.87
N LYS A 239 -6.75 4.30 -35.19
CA LYS A 239 -7.30 2.96 -35.34
C LYS A 239 -6.61 2.19 -36.47
N GLU A 240 -6.48 2.80 -37.64
CA GLU A 240 -5.84 2.16 -38.80
C GLU A 240 -4.38 1.79 -38.51
N ASN A 241 -3.63 2.69 -37.87
CA ASN A 241 -2.25 2.43 -37.47
C ASN A 241 -2.17 1.26 -36.47
N MET A 242 -3.08 1.22 -35.49
CA MET A 242 -3.09 0.15 -34.49
C MET A 242 -3.57 -1.17 -35.08
N ASP A 243 -4.62 -1.19 -35.90
CA ASP A 243 -5.11 -2.39 -36.58
C ASP A 243 -4.03 -2.97 -37.50
N THR A 244 -3.26 -2.11 -38.16
CA THR A 244 -2.09 -2.51 -38.94
C THR A 244 -0.99 -3.09 -38.04
N ALA A 245 -0.70 -2.45 -36.90
CA ALA A 245 0.29 -2.91 -35.93
C ALA A 245 -0.10 -4.24 -35.26
N LEU A 246 -1.39 -4.46 -34.99
CA LEU A 246 -1.95 -5.70 -34.46
C LEU A 246 -2.08 -6.78 -35.54
N GLY A 247 -1.84 -6.45 -36.81
CA GLY A 247 -1.96 -7.36 -37.93
C GLY A 247 -3.40 -7.73 -38.28
N ILE A 248 -4.39 -6.97 -37.80
CA ILE A 248 -5.81 -7.17 -38.08
C ILE A 248 -6.11 -6.91 -39.57
N ILE A 249 -5.54 -5.83 -40.13
CA ILE A 249 -5.74 -5.47 -41.54
C ILE A 249 -4.87 -6.32 -42.48
N ASN A 250 -3.79 -6.94 -41.99
CA ASN A 250 -2.78 -7.63 -42.81
C ASN A 250 -2.55 -9.10 -42.40
N ALA A 251 -3.51 -9.76 -41.76
CA ALA A 251 -3.35 -11.16 -41.36
C ALA A 251 -3.06 -12.03 -42.61
N PRO A 252 -1.93 -12.76 -42.66
CA PRO A 252 -1.62 -13.58 -43.81
C PRO A 252 -2.71 -14.65 -43.97
N ALA A 253 -3.25 -14.79 -45.17
CA ALA A 253 -4.09 -15.94 -45.51
C ALA A 253 -3.36 -17.24 -45.11
N LYS A 254 -4.10 -18.19 -44.51
CA LYS A 254 -3.53 -19.50 -44.12
C LYS A 254 -2.82 -20.10 -45.34
N GLY A 255 -1.49 -20.22 -45.28
CA GLY A 255 -0.65 -20.69 -46.39
C GLY A 255 0.36 -19.67 -46.95
N ALA A 256 0.46 -18.46 -46.39
CA ALA A 256 1.46 -17.49 -46.84
C ALA A 256 2.92 -18.01 -46.67
N ASP A 257 3.71 -17.84 -47.74
CA ASP A 257 5.13 -18.20 -47.78
C ASP A 257 5.97 -17.41 -46.75
N LYS A 258 7.11 -17.98 -46.35
CA LYS A 258 8.07 -17.43 -45.38
C LYS A 258 8.48 -15.99 -45.70
N ALA A 259 8.66 -15.66 -46.98
CA ALA A 259 8.97 -14.29 -47.41
C ALA A 259 7.86 -13.30 -47.02
N LYS A 260 6.59 -13.67 -47.23
CA LYS A 260 5.43 -12.84 -46.89
C LYS A 260 5.27 -12.70 -45.37
N LYS A 261 5.66 -13.71 -44.59
CA LYS A 261 5.70 -13.62 -43.12
C LYS A 261 6.77 -12.63 -42.62
N GLU A 262 7.95 -12.59 -43.23
CA GLU A 262 8.99 -11.61 -42.88
C GLU A 262 8.64 -10.18 -43.33
N GLU A 263 7.99 -10.03 -44.48
CA GLU A 263 7.43 -8.74 -44.92
C GLU A 263 6.38 -8.23 -43.92
N ILE A 264 5.46 -9.10 -43.48
CA ILE A 264 4.47 -8.76 -42.45
C ILE A 264 5.13 -8.34 -41.15
N LYS A 265 6.17 -9.04 -40.67
CA LYS A 265 6.92 -8.61 -39.46
C LYS A 265 7.55 -7.22 -39.61
N THR A 266 8.08 -6.92 -40.79
CA THR A 266 8.69 -5.62 -41.10
C THR A 266 7.62 -4.52 -41.13
N ASN A 267 6.49 -4.78 -41.80
CA ASN A 267 5.35 -3.86 -41.86
C ASN A 267 4.73 -3.64 -40.47
N THR A 268 4.59 -4.68 -39.66
CA THR A 268 4.15 -4.58 -38.26
C THR A 268 5.11 -3.72 -37.43
N SER A 269 6.43 -3.90 -37.58
CA SER A 269 7.42 -3.09 -36.85
C SER A 269 7.34 -1.61 -37.23
N ASN A 270 7.16 -1.31 -38.52
CA ASN A 270 6.98 0.06 -39.00
C ASN A 270 5.64 0.66 -38.52
N ALA A 271 4.56 -0.13 -38.54
CA ALA A 271 3.24 0.28 -38.04
C ALA A 271 3.26 0.58 -36.54
N ILE A 272 3.98 -0.20 -35.73
CA ILE A 272 4.21 0.11 -34.31
C ILE A 272 4.92 1.46 -34.16
N GLY A 273 5.92 1.74 -34.99
CA GLY A 273 6.62 3.02 -35.00
C GLY A 273 5.71 4.20 -35.37
N LEU A 274 4.80 4.01 -36.33
CA LEU A 274 3.81 5.02 -36.74
C LEU A 274 2.72 5.21 -35.67
N ALA A 275 2.22 4.13 -35.08
CA ALA A 275 1.30 4.17 -33.95
C ALA A 275 1.92 4.91 -32.76
N ALA A 276 3.19 4.64 -32.45
CA ALA A 276 3.92 5.36 -31.40
C ALA A 276 4.08 6.86 -31.69
N LYS A 277 4.22 7.26 -32.96
CA LYS A 277 4.25 8.68 -33.36
C LYS A 277 2.88 9.35 -33.32
N SER A 278 1.79 8.60 -33.46
CA SER A 278 0.42 9.12 -33.39
C SER A 278 -0.16 9.12 -31.97
N VAL A 279 0.56 8.58 -30.98
CA VAL A 279 0.19 8.60 -29.57
C VAL A 279 -0.01 10.05 -29.11
N ARG A 280 -1.23 10.34 -28.68
CA ARG A 280 -1.56 11.56 -27.93
C ARG A 280 -1.86 11.17 -26.50
N VAL A 281 -1.16 11.81 -25.57
CA VAL A 281 -1.41 11.64 -24.13
C VAL A 281 -2.11 12.89 -23.62
N GLY A 282 -3.24 12.72 -22.96
CA GLY A 282 -4.00 13.83 -22.39
C GLY A 282 -4.89 13.39 -21.24
N LYS A 283 -5.39 14.37 -20.48
CA LYS A 283 -6.48 14.13 -19.53
C LYS A 283 -7.76 13.79 -20.29
N VAL A 284 -8.58 12.92 -19.70
CA VAL A 284 -9.90 12.59 -20.24
C VAL A 284 -10.79 13.82 -20.15
N LYS A 285 -11.37 14.27 -21.26
CA LYS A 285 -12.21 15.49 -21.29
C LYS A 285 -13.61 15.27 -20.71
N ASP A 286 -14.11 14.04 -20.78
CA ASP A 286 -15.42 13.65 -20.30
C ASP A 286 -15.28 12.36 -19.48
N LEU A 287 -14.89 12.52 -18.21
CA LEU A 287 -14.78 11.42 -17.28
C LEU A 287 -16.13 10.72 -17.04
N SER A 288 -17.23 11.48 -17.14
CA SER A 288 -18.57 11.01 -16.79
C SER A 288 -19.06 9.89 -17.72
N SER A 289 -18.81 9.99 -19.03
CA SER A 289 -19.19 8.94 -19.98
C SER A 289 -18.37 7.66 -19.78
N VAL A 290 -17.08 7.80 -19.45
CA VAL A 290 -16.22 6.66 -19.13
C VAL A 290 -16.71 5.99 -17.84
N LEU A 291 -16.93 6.76 -16.77
CA LEU A 291 -17.47 6.28 -15.49
C LEU A 291 -18.79 5.54 -15.64
N ASN A 292 -19.76 6.10 -16.37
CA ASN A 292 -21.05 5.46 -16.58
C ASN A 292 -20.93 4.10 -17.28
N SER A 293 -19.97 3.97 -18.20
CA SER A 293 -19.73 2.68 -18.86
C SER A 293 -18.98 1.68 -17.99
N LEU A 294 -18.12 2.17 -17.09
CA LEU A 294 -17.43 1.35 -16.11
C LEU A 294 -18.39 0.84 -15.03
N GLN A 295 -19.28 1.69 -14.51
CA GLN A 295 -20.29 1.31 -13.53
C GLN A 295 -21.19 0.17 -14.02
N LYS A 296 -21.67 0.24 -15.28
CA LYS A 296 -22.44 -0.87 -15.88
C LYS A 296 -21.65 -2.17 -15.92
N THR A 297 -20.34 -2.09 -16.14
CA THR A 297 -19.45 -3.27 -16.16
C THR A 297 -19.22 -3.81 -14.74
N GLU A 298 -19.18 -2.94 -13.74
CA GLU A 298 -19.03 -3.31 -12.32
C GLU A 298 -20.29 -3.98 -11.76
N GLU A 299 -21.48 -3.48 -12.08
CA GLU A 299 -22.76 -4.13 -11.74
C GLU A 299 -22.79 -5.56 -12.32
N GLN A 300 -22.44 -5.71 -13.60
CA GLN A 300 -22.35 -7.02 -14.25
C GLN A 300 -21.30 -7.94 -13.62
N ALA A 301 -20.17 -7.41 -13.17
CA ALA A 301 -19.12 -8.19 -12.50
C ALA A 301 -19.54 -8.59 -11.07
N GLY A 302 -20.32 -7.77 -10.39
CA GLY A 302 -20.94 -8.08 -9.09
C GLY A 302 -21.90 -9.25 -9.21
N ASP A 303 -22.79 -9.22 -10.20
CA ASP A 303 -23.73 -10.31 -10.51
C ASP A 303 -22.98 -11.61 -10.86
N LEU A 304 -21.89 -11.49 -11.63
CA LEU A 304 -21.06 -12.65 -11.97
C LEU A 304 -20.38 -13.25 -10.73
N ALA A 305 -19.90 -12.43 -9.80
CA ALA A 305 -19.28 -12.91 -8.57
C ALA A 305 -20.29 -13.65 -7.67
N SER A 306 -21.53 -13.16 -7.58
CA SER A 306 -22.59 -13.88 -6.86
C SER A 306 -22.97 -15.20 -7.52
N ASN A 307 -22.94 -15.27 -8.86
CA ASN A 307 -23.24 -16.50 -9.60
C ASN A 307 -22.10 -17.54 -9.51
N VAL A 308 -20.85 -17.10 -9.50
CA VAL A 308 -19.70 -18.02 -9.34
C VAL A 308 -19.69 -18.67 -7.96
N GLU A 309 -20.21 -18.00 -6.92
CA GLU A 309 -20.29 -18.59 -5.59
C GLU A 309 -21.40 -19.63 -5.43
N SER A 310 -22.57 -19.42 -6.05
CA SER A 310 -23.63 -20.44 -6.07
C SER A 310 -23.20 -21.69 -6.83
N GLU A 311 -22.30 -21.55 -7.81
CA GLU A 311 -21.69 -22.67 -8.53
C GLU A 311 -20.48 -23.29 -7.79
N SER A 312 -19.76 -22.54 -6.94
CA SER A 312 -18.57 -23.04 -6.23
C SER A 312 -18.85 -24.12 -5.16
N SER A 313 -20.11 -24.31 -4.78
CA SER A 313 -20.54 -25.49 -4.00
C SER A 313 -20.58 -26.79 -4.82
N SER A 314 -20.47 -26.70 -6.16
CA SER A 314 -20.21 -27.85 -7.02
C SER A 314 -18.70 -28.07 -7.15
N LYS A 315 -18.25 -29.32 -7.04
CA LYS A 315 -16.82 -29.70 -6.92
C LYS A 315 -15.98 -29.51 -8.19
N ASP A 316 -16.48 -28.83 -9.21
CA ASP A 316 -15.83 -28.79 -10.52
C ASP A 316 -14.85 -27.62 -10.64
N ALA A 317 -13.62 -27.83 -10.18
CA ALA A 317 -12.50 -26.89 -10.28
C ALA A 317 -12.18 -26.44 -11.72
N ALA A 318 -12.70 -27.12 -12.74
CA ALA A 318 -12.48 -26.80 -14.16
C ALA A 318 -13.26 -25.55 -14.64
N SER A 319 -14.39 -25.17 -14.00
CA SER A 319 -15.16 -23.99 -14.45
C SER A 319 -14.44 -22.67 -14.12
N ILE A 320 -13.67 -22.64 -13.03
CA ILE A 320 -12.98 -21.45 -12.52
C ILE A 320 -11.90 -20.95 -13.50
N ASP A 321 -11.18 -21.85 -14.18
CA ASP A 321 -10.16 -21.44 -15.16
C ASP A 321 -10.76 -20.92 -16.47
N THR A 322 -11.97 -21.34 -16.81
CA THR A 322 -12.72 -20.83 -17.97
C THR A 322 -13.17 -19.38 -17.74
N ILE A 323 -13.60 -19.05 -16.51
CA ILE A 323 -13.98 -17.69 -16.10
C ILE A 323 -12.75 -16.76 -16.07
N LYS A 324 -11.57 -17.24 -15.67
CA LYS A 324 -10.31 -16.47 -15.76
C LYS A 324 -9.95 -16.15 -17.21
N GLY A 325 -10.21 -17.05 -18.15
CA GLY A 325 -9.99 -16.84 -19.59
C GLY A 325 -10.92 -15.78 -20.20
N ALA A 326 -12.20 -15.79 -19.84
CA ALA A 326 -13.18 -14.81 -20.32
C ALA A 326 -12.92 -13.40 -19.75
N ALA A 327 -12.55 -13.31 -18.47
CA ALA A 327 -12.14 -12.05 -17.86
C ALA A 327 -10.87 -11.49 -18.52
N ALA A 328 -9.91 -12.33 -18.92
CA ALA A 328 -8.71 -11.90 -19.63
C ALA A 328 -9.00 -11.39 -21.06
N GLN A 329 -9.98 -11.97 -21.76
CA GLN A 329 -10.40 -11.48 -23.09
C GLN A 329 -11.20 -10.17 -23.03
N SER A 330 -11.85 -9.88 -21.91
CA SER A 330 -12.52 -8.59 -21.66
C SER A 330 -11.57 -7.42 -21.36
N ILE A 331 -10.26 -7.65 -21.17
CA ILE A 331 -9.30 -6.61 -20.74
C ILE A 331 -8.92 -5.65 -21.88
N VAL A 332 -9.28 -5.96 -23.13
CA VAL A 332 -9.11 -5.03 -24.26
C VAL A 332 -10.46 -4.40 -24.62
N THR A 333 -11.09 -3.71 -23.66
CA THR A 333 -12.21 -2.81 -23.95
C THR A 333 -11.69 -1.46 -24.46
N SER A 334 -10.81 -1.46 -25.46
CA SER A 334 -10.56 -0.24 -26.22
C SER A 334 -11.82 0.05 -27.02
N LYS A 335 -12.70 0.90 -26.50
CA LYS A 335 -13.81 1.42 -27.31
C LYS A 335 -13.19 2.20 -28.45
N SER A 336 -13.45 1.79 -29.69
CA SER A 336 -13.10 2.60 -30.85
C SER A 336 -14.08 3.77 -30.91
N THR A 337 -13.70 4.91 -30.34
CA THR A 337 -14.47 6.14 -30.48
C THR A 337 -14.09 6.77 -31.81
N GLY A 338 -14.76 6.34 -32.89
CA GLY A 338 -14.43 6.73 -34.26
C GLY A 338 -13.09 6.14 -34.73
N ASP A 339 -12.18 7.00 -35.18
CA ASP A 339 -10.92 6.64 -35.85
C ASP A 339 -9.74 6.41 -34.89
N SER A 340 -9.99 6.25 -33.60
CA SER A 340 -8.93 6.00 -32.61
C SER A 340 -9.31 4.99 -31.54
N TYR A 341 -8.30 4.26 -31.08
CA TYR A 341 -8.34 3.48 -29.86
C TYR A 341 -7.90 4.35 -28.69
N GLU A 342 -8.67 4.32 -27.61
CA GLU A 342 -8.33 4.98 -26.35
C GLU A 342 -7.91 3.94 -25.32
N PHE A 343 -6.79 4.19 -24.66
CA PHE A 343 -6.29 3.39 -23.55
C PHE A 343 -6.22 4.25 -22.30
N TYR A 344 -7.01 3.91 -21.29
CA TYR A 344 -7.04 4.64 -20.04
C TYR A 344 -5.97 4.11 -19.09
N PHE A 345 -5.26 5.03 -18.46
CA PHE A 345 -4.25 4.72 -17.47
C PHE A 345 -4.26 5.75 -16.34
N ILE A 346 -3.64 5.34 -15.25
CA ILE A 346 -3.44 6.12 -14.03
C ILE A 346 -1.97 5.99 -13.64
N TYR A 347 -1.42 7.00 -12.96
CA TYR A 347 -0.06 6.90 -12.45
C TYR A 347 -0.03 6.10 -11.15
N LEU A 348 0.98 5.25 -11.01
CA LEU A 348 1.18 4.47 -9.78
C LEU A 348 1.32 5.36 -8.54
N GLY A 349 1.91 6.55 -8.69
CA GLY A 349 2.00 7.55 -7.62
C GLY A 349 0.63 7.95 -7.08
N ASP A 350 -0.38 8.11 -7.94
CA ASP A 350 -1.73 8.49 -7.54
C ASP A 350 -2.43 7.38 -6.74
N ILE A 351 -2.24 6.12 -7.14
CA ILE A 351 -2.75 4.93 -6.42
C ILE A 351 -2.15 4.87 -5.03
N ILE A 352 -0.82 5.00 -4.94
CA ILE A 352 -0.07 4.91 -3.69
C ILE A 352 -0.42 6.08 -2.76
N GLU A 353 -0.50 7.29 -3.29
CA GLU A 353 -0.90 8.48 -2.53
C GLU A 353 -2.29 8.29 -1.93
N LEU A 354 -3.26 7.82 -2.73
CA LEU A 354 -4.62 7.56 -2.25
C LEU A 354 -4.64 6.46 -1.18
N ALA A 355 -3.96 5.35 -1.43
CA ALA A 355 -3.85 4.26 -0.46
C ALA A 355 -3.25 4.71 0.87
N ALA A 356 -2.20 5.55 0.82
CA ALA A 356 -1.57 6.11 2.00
C ALA A 356 -2.51 7.07 2.75
N LYS A 357 -3.24 7.94 2.04
CA LYS A 357 -4.25 8.82 2.62
C LYS A 357 -5.35 8.04 3.33
N ASN A 358 -5.94 7.04 2.67
CA ASN A 358 -6.98 6.20 3.26
C ASN A 358 -6.48 5.37 4.45
N ALA A 359 -5.17 5.07 4.49
CA ALA A 359 -4.52 4.43 5.63
C ALA A 359 -4.21 5.39 6.80
N GLY A 360 -4.60 6.68 6.70
CA GLY A 360 -4.38 7.67 7.76
C GLY A 360 -3.00 8.33 7.73
N MET A 361 -2.26 8.26 6.61
CA MET A 361 -1.01 9.02 6.47
C MET A 361 -1.31 10.51 6.25
N PHE A 362 -1.47 11.24 7.35
CA PHE A 362 -1.77 12.68 7.34
C PHE A 362 -0.64 13.54 6.74
N ALA A 363 0.56 13.00 6.61
CA ALA A 363 1.68 13.64 5.91
C ALA A 363 1.34 14.13 4.48
N PHE A 364 0.34 13.53 3.83
CA PHE A 364 -0.11 13.92 2.49
C PHE A 364 -1.21 14.99 2.50
N LEU A 365 -1.79 15.29 3.65
CA LEU A 365 -2.77 16.36 3.82
C LEU A 365 -1.99 17.61 4.25
N LYS A 366 -1.90 18.63 3.38
CA LYS A 366 -1.28 19.93 3.69
C LYS A 366 -2.07 20.75 4.74
N GLU A 367 -2.70 20.12 5.72
CA GLU A 367 -3.40 20.87 6.77
C GLU A 367 -2.40 21.47 7.75
N GLU A 368 -2.53 22.77 7.97
CA GLU A 368 -1.78 23.59 8.93
C GLU A 368 -2.24 23.41 10.39
N LYS A 369 -3.02 22.38 10.72
CA LYS A 369 -3.33 22.13 12.12
C LYS A 369 -2.08 21.56 12.78
N PRO A 370 -1.50 22.24 13.80
CA PRO A 370 -0.34 21.73 14.50
C PRO A 370 -0.66 20.31 14.99
N PRO A 371 0.17 19.31 14.67
CA PRO A 371 -0.04 17.93 15.12
C PRO A 371 0.16 17.77 16.63
N PHE A 372 0.28 18.87 17.39
CA PHE A 372 0.84 18.88 18.72
C PHE A 372 0.28 20.02 19.58
N ASN A 373 -0.46 19.67 20.63
CA ASN A 373 -0.66 20.55 21.77
C ASN A 373 0.29 20.05 22.89
N PRO A 374 1.37 20.78 23.24
CA PRO A 374 2.34 20.38 24.26
C PRO A 374 1.70 20.05 25.62
N ASP A 375 0.59 20.72 25.95
CA ASP A 375 -0.10 20.57 27.23
C ASP A 375 -0.88 19.25 27.34
N SER A 376 -1.09 18.52 26.23
CA SER A 376 -1.79 17.22 26.23
C SER A 376 -0.92 16.03 26.64
N TYR A 377 0.40 16.22 26.81
CA TYR A 377 1.35 15.14 27.11
C TYR A 377 1.13 14.48 28.49
N MET A 378 0.48 15.19 29.42
CA MET A 378 0.37 14.76 30.81
C MET A 378 -1.06 14.45 31.26
N THR A 379 -2.09 14.90 30.52
CA THR A 379 -3.47 14.96 31.05
C THR A 379 -4.54 14.31 30.19
N GLN A 380 -4.28 14.01 28.91
CA GLN A 380 -5.22 13.28 28.05
C GLN A 380 -4.55 12.04 27.47
N GLU A 381 -5.33 10.97 27.27
CA GLU A 381 -4.91 9.79 26.52
C GLU A 381 -4.38 10.25 25.17
N VAL A 382 -3.06 10.42 25.06
CA VAL A 382 -2.39 10.94 23.87
C VAL A 382 -2.93 10.17 22.67
N ASP A 383 -3.58 10.90 21.77
CA ASP A 383 -4.40 10.36 20.68
C ASP A 383 -3.69 9.24 19.92
N LYS A 384 -4.48 8.28 19.44
CA LYS A 384 -4.04 7.14 18.63
C LYS A 384 -3.32 7.56 17.32
N ASP A 385 -3.22 8.85 17.04
CA ASP A 385 -2.82 9.44 15.75
C ASP A 385 -1.32 9.80 15.63
N TYR A 386 -0.53 9.73 16.72
CA TYR A 386 0.91 10.09 16.69
C TYR A 386 1.77 9.22 15.75
N THR A 387 1.29 8.07 15.29
CA THR A 387 2.11 7.08 14.58
C THR A 387 2.39 7.41 13.11
N LEU A 388 1.63 8.30 12.48
CA LEU A 388 1.67 8.51 11.01
C LEU A 388 2.01 9.94 10.54
N THR A 389 2.03 10.93 11.42
CA THR A 389 2.21 12.35 11.06
C THR A 389 3.61 12.68 10.53
N ASN A 390 4.65 12.05 11.07
CA ASN A 390 6.05 12.27 10.65
C ASN A 390 6.56 11.26 9.62
N MET A 391 5.68 10.39 9.14
CA MET A 391 6.03 9.36 8.17
C MET A 391 5.87 9.90 6.76
N ARG A 392 6.83 9.60 5.89
CA ARG A 392 6.87 10.03 4.49
C ARG A 392 7.12 8.82 3.60
N LEU A 393 6.54 8.84 2.41
CA LEU A 393 6.81 7.83 1.40
C LEU A 393 7.61 8.46 0.26
N LEU A 394 8.73 7.84 -0.08
CA LEU A 394 9.54 8.23 -1.22
C LEU A 394 9.42 7.14 -2.29
N LEU A 395 9.13 7.54 -3.52
CA LEU A 395 9.06 6.66 -4.68
C LEU A 395 10.31 6.88 -5.52
N GLY A 396 11.18 5.87 -5.51
CA GLY A 396 12.45 5.84 -6.22
C GLY A 396 12.33 5.38 -7.67
N PRO A 397 13.45 5.10 -8.33
CA PRO A 397 13.47 4.65 -9.70
C PRO A 397 12.98 3.20 -9.86
N LEU A 398 12.42 2.92 -11.03
CA LEU A 398 12.15 1.61 -11.58
C LEU A 398 13.01 1.42 -12.82
N GLU A 399 13.92 0.44 -12.76
CA GLU A 399 14.80 0.09 -13.88
C GLU A 399 14.12 -0.88 -14.85
N TYR A 400 14.26 -0.60 -16.14
CA TYR A 400 13.62 -1.38 -17.20
C TYR A 400 14.49 -1.39 -18.48
N GLN A 401 14.34 -2.41 -19.31
CA GLN A 401 15.05 -2.53 -20.58
C GLN A 401 14.18 -1.99 -21.73
N ASP A 402 14.64 -0.97 -22.44
CA ASP A 402 13.90 -0.45 -23.59
C ASP A 402 13.98 -1.39 -24.82
N ALA A 403 13.26 -1.05 -25.89
CA ALA A 403 13.25 -1.84 -27.12
C ALA A 403 14.65 -2.03 -27.77
N SER A 404 15.60 -1.14 -27.48
CA SER A 404 16.99 -1.21 -27.95
C SER A 404 17.89 -2.10 -27.08
N GLY A 405 17.36 -2.61 -25.96
CA GLY A 405 18.13 -3.38 -25.00
C GLY A 405 18.85 -2.50 -23.97
N LYS A 406 18.70 -1.18 -24.01
CA LYS A 406 19.35 -0.25 -23.08
C LYS A 406 18.56 -0.16 -21.78
N ILE A 407 19.25 -0.22 -20.65
CA ILE A 407 18.66 0.01 -19.34
C ILE A 407 18.26 1.48 -19.23
N ARG A 408 17.00 1.71 -18.89
CA ARG A 408 16.44 3.01 -18.54
C ARG A 408 15.85 2.95 -17.13
N SER A 409 15.64 4.12 -16.55
CA SER A 409 14.95 4.27 -15.29
C SER A 409 13.80 5.26 -15.44
N ILE A 410 12.67 4.96 -14.82
CA ILE A 410 11.54 5.88 -14.65
C ILE A 410 11.24 6.03 -13.16
N ASN A 411 10.77 7.18 -12.70
CA ASN A 411 10.31 7.31 -11.32
C ASN A 411 9.07 6.41 -11.12
N LEU A 412 9.03 5.62 -10.03
CA LEU A 412 7.88 4.78 -9.71
C LEU A 412 6.56 5.56 -9.63
N ALA A 413 6.58 6.80 -9.14
CA ALA A 413 5.39 7.65 -9.10
C ALA A 413 4.83 7.95 -10.49
N GLU A 414 5.69 8.00 -11.51
CA GLU A 414 5.36 8.31 -12.90
C GLU A 414 5.11 7.04 -13.73
N PHE A 415 5.12 5.87 -13.11
CA PHE A 415 4.89 4.61 -13.82
C PHE A 415 3.41 4.50 -14.22
N PRO A 416 3.08 4.42 -15.53
CA PRO A 416 1.69 4.33 -15.98
C PRO A 416 1.15 2.91 -15.78
N ILE A 417 -0.05 2.81 -15.23
CA ILE A 417 -0.77 1.57 -15.01
C ILE A 417 -2.08 1.62 -15.79
N SER A 418 -2.32 0.63 -16.65
CA SER A 418 -3.61 0.46 -17.31
C SER A 418 -4.73 0.40 -16.26
N TYR A 419 -5.76 1.22 -16.45
CA TYR A 419 -6.90 1.29 -15.54
C TYR A 419 -7.61 -0.05 -15.42
N ASP A 420 -7.82 -0.74 -16.55
CA ASP A 420 -8.45 -2.07 -16.59
C ASP A 420 -7.60 -3.12 -15.86
N LEU A 421 -6.28 -3.06 -16.04
CA LEU A 421 -5.36 -3.96 -15.36
C LEU A 421 -5.39 -3.74 -13.84
N PHE A 422 -5.36 -2.48 -13.40
CA PHE A 422 -5.49 -2.14 -11.97
C PHE A 422 -6.85 -2.58 -11.41
N ARG A 423 -7.94 -2.31 -12.11
CA ARG A 423 -9.30 -2.71 -11.72
C ARG A 423 -9.39 -4.21 -11.50
N ASN A 424 -8.98 -5.00 -12.48
CA ASN A 424 -9.01 -6.46 -12.41
C ASN A 424 -8.12 -6.98 -11.27
N TRP A 425 -6.91 -6.44 -11.13
CA TRP A 425 -6.01 -6.79 -10.04
C TRP A 425 -6.64 -6.47 -8.67
N PHE A 426 -7.25 -5.31 -8.50
CA PHE A 426 -7.86 -4.91 -7.23
C PHE A 426 -9.05 -5.81 -6.88
N LEU A 427 -9.95 -6.07 -7.83
CA LEU A 427 -11.07 -6.99 -7.62
C LEU A 427 -10.60 -8.40 -7.27
N THR A 428 -9.62 -8.93 -7.99
CA THR A 428 -9.16 -10.32 -7.79
C THR A 428 -8.29 -10.50 -6.55
N LYS A 429 -7.44 -9.54 -6.21
CA LYS A 429 -6.43 -9.66 -5.13
C LYS A 429 -6.81 -8.98 -3.83
N ILE A 430 -7.68 -7.97 -3.89
CA ILE A 430 -8.06 -7.17 -2.73
C ILE A 430 -9.50 -7.49 -2.31
N VAL A 431 -10.44 -7.48 -3.26
CA VAL A 431 -11.87 -7.74 -2.96
C VAL A 431 -12.13 -9.24 -2.76
N ARG A 432 -11.73 -10.08 -3.71
CA ARG A 432 -12.02 -11.54 -3.67
C ARG A 432 -11.21 -12.31 -2.64
N GLU A 433 -9.97 -11.94 -2.38
CA GLU A 433 -9.21 -12.60 -1.30
C GLU A 433 -9.88 -12.27 0.06
N ASP A 434 -10.17 -13.27 0.90
CA ASP A 434 -10.82 -13.10 2.23
C ASP A 434 -9.91 -12.43 3.27
N ASN A 435 -9.03 -11.54 2.81
CA ASN A 435 -8.15 -10.74 3.64
C ASN A 435 -8.90 -9.51 4.12
N SER A 436 -9.71 -9.72 5.16
CA SER A 436 -10.45 -8.62 5.75
C SER A 436 -9.53 -7.46 6.21
N LYS A 437 -8.31 -7.78 6.64
CA LYS A 437 -7.35 -6.76 7.09
C LYS A 437 -6.16 -6.77 6.16
N ILE A 438 -6.17 -5.91 5.14
CA ILE A 438 -4.97 -5.61 4.38
C ILE A 438 -4.29 -4.38 4.98
N SER A 439 -3.06 -4.55 5.44
CA SER A 439 -2.23 -3.43 5.87
C SER A 439 -1.66 -2.69 4.65
N LEU A 440 -1.29 -1.42 4.81
CA LEU A 440 -0.74 -0.59 3.74
C LEU A 440 0.54 -1.20 3.18
N GLY A 441 1.40 -1.73 4.04
CA GLY A 441 2.62 -2.46 3.66
C GLY A 441 2.31 -3.68 2.79
N SER A 442 1.32 -4.49 3.18
CA SER A 442 0.87 -5.65 2.39
C SER A 442 0.25 -5.22 1.05
N PHE A 443 -0.59 -4.19 1.04
CA PHE A 443 -1.16 -3.63 -0.17
C PHE A 443 -0.10 -3.14 -1.15
N LEU A 444 0.86 -2.31 -0.69
CA LEU A 444 1.95 -1.80 -1.52
C LEU A 444 2.84 -2.94 -2.04
N ASN A 445 3.13 -3.93 -1.21
CA ASN A 445 3.93 -5.09 -1.61
C ASN A 445 3.22 -5.94 -2.68
N LYS A 446 1.89 -6.16 -2.54
CA LYS A 446 1.09 -6.84 -3.57
C LYS A 446 0.99 -6.00 -4.84
N LEU A 447 0.78 -4.69 -4.71
CA LEU A 447 0.70 -3.75 -5.83
C LEU A 447 1.99 -3.81 -6.67
N ILE A 448 3.16 -3.69 -6.04
CA ILE A 448 4.42 -3.77 -6.79
C ILE A 448 4.65 -5.18 -7.36
N ASN A 449 4.55 -6.23 -6.55
CA ASN A 449 4.98 -7.57 -6.99
C ASN A 449 3.98 -8.28 -7.92
N GLN A 450 2.69 -7.95 -7.84
CA GLN A 450 1.64 -8.65 -8.58
C GLN A 450 1.02 -7.81 -9.69
N LEU A 451 1.20 -6.49 -9.68
CA LEU A 451 0.71 -5.60 -10.76
C LEU A 451 1.88 -4.99 -11.53
N VAL A 452 2.76 -4.25 -10.84
CA VAL A 452 3.87 -3.52 -11.49
C VAL A 452 4.89 -4.48 -12.10
N LEU A 453 5.48 -5.39 -11.33
CA LEU A 453 6.52 -6.28 -11.86
C LEU A 453 6.02 -7.21 -12.98
N PRO A 454 4.80 -7.77 -12.94
CA PRO A 454 4.25 -8.54 -14.05
C PRO A 454 3.97 -7.69 -15.29
N SER A 455 3.51 -6.43 -15.13
CA SER A 455 3.31 -5.51 -16.26
C SER A 455 4.60 -5.17 -17.03
N LEU A 456 5.79 -5.42 -16.44
CA LEU A 456 7.08 -5.30 -17.13
C LEU A 456 7.44 -6.54 -17.97
N GLY A 457 6.80 -7.69 -17.73
CA GLY A 457 7.27 -9.00 -18.18
C GLY A 457 6.27 -9.87 -18.93
N ALA A 458 4.98 -9.79 -18.61
CA ALA A 458 3.96 -10.58 -19.29
C ALA A 458 3.51 -9.85 -20.56
N ASP A 459 3.64 -10.49 -21.71
CA ASP A 459 3.00 -10.12 -22.99
C ASP A 459 3.51 -8.86 -23.71
N CYS A 460 4.60 -8.24 -23.26
CA CYS A 460 5.31 -7.27 -24.09
C CYS A 460 6.06 -7.99 -25.22
N LEU A 461 6.02 -7.45 -26.46
CA LEU A 461 6.74 -7.97 -27.64
C LEU A 461 8.23 -8.27 -27.36
N ARG A 462 8.82 -7.57 -26.37
CA ARG A 462 10.07 -7.92 -25.72
C ARG A 462 9.90 -7.72 -24.21
N PRO A 463 10.27 -8.69 -23.36
CA PRO A 463 10.18 -8.51 -21.91
C PRO A 463 11.07 -7.34 -21.49
N ILE A 464 10.46 -6.33 -20.91
CA ILE A 464 11.10 -5.10 -20.44
C ILE A 464 11.75 -5.35 -19.06
N LYS A 465 11.27 -6.37 -18.35
CA LYS A 465 11.78 -6.79 -17.04
C LYS A 465 13.20 -7.34 -17.14
N LEU A 466 14.13 -6.69 -16.46
CA LEU A 466 15.49 -7.18 -16.29
C LEU A 466 15.50 -8.46 -15.43
N ARG A 467 16.48 -9.34 -15.67
CA ARG A 467 16.67 -10.50 -14.78
C ARG A 467 16.97 -10.00 -13.38
N ASN A 468 16.40 -10.67 -12.38
CA ASN A 468 16.55 -10.31 -10.96
C ASN A 468 15.99 -8.94 -10.56
N THR A 469 15.10 -8.32 -11.34
CA THR A 469 14.35 -7.14 -10.86
C THR A 469 13.62 -7.48 -9.56
N ARG A 470 13.91 -6.72 -8.50
CA ARG A 470 13.33 -6.89 -7.17
C ARG A 470 12.79 -5.56 -6.66
N PHE A 471 11.68 -5.66 -5.95
CA PHE A 471 11.16 -4.57 -5.15
C PHE A 471 11.96 -4.45 -3.86
N GLN A 472 12.37 -3.23 -3.50
CA GLN A 472 13.09 -2.92 -2.28
C GLN A 472 12.32 -1.87 -1.47
N ASN A 473 12.16 -2.14 -0.18
CA ASN A 473 11.73 -1.18 0.82
C ASN A 473 12.93 -0.81 1.66
N ILE A 474 13.28 0.48 1.67
CA ILE A 474 14.35 1.02 2.49
C ILE A 474 13.71 1.99 3.48
N TYR A 475 14.00 1.79 4.76
CA TYR A 475 13.53 2.66 5.83
C TYR A 475 14.68 3.57 6.25
N VAL A 476 14.45 4.87 6.24
CA VAL A 476 15.45 5.87 6.62
C VAL A 476 14.79 6.90 7.50
N THR A 477 15.34 7.14 8.68
CA THR A 477 14.94 8.26 9.53
C THR A 477 15.94 9.38 9.36
N ILE A 478 15.48 10.55 8.93
CA ILE A 478 16.34 11.72 8.68
C ILE A 478 16.03 12.79 9.73
N PRO A 479 17.04 13.37 10.41
CA PRO A 479 16.81 14.48 11.33
C PRO A 479 16.33 15.72 10.58
N GLY A 480 15.36 16.45 11.14
CA GLY A 480 14.92 17.76 10.69
C GLY A 480 15.92 18.86 11.08
N THR A 481 15.75 20.02 10.46
CA THR A 481 16.54 21.22 10.77
C THR A 481 15.75 22.14 11.68
N PRO A 482 16.30 22.60 12.82
CA PRO A 482 15.71 23.75 13.48
C PRO A 482 15.82 24.96 12.54
N VAL A 483 14.71 25.64 12.28
CA VAL A 483 14.69 26.93 11.57
C VAL A 483 14.97 28.01 12.61
N GLY A 484 15.72 29.04 12.24
CA GLY A 484 15.98 30.15 13.14
C GLY A 484 14.69 30.93 13.44
N SER A 485 14.68 31.65 14.56
CA SER A 485 13.58 32.40 15.20
C SER A 485 12.91 33.52 14.36
N ALA A 486 12.89 33.45 13.04
CA ALA A 486 12.21 34.41 12.18
C ALA A 486 10.81 33.88 11.86
N GLU A 487 9.82 34.72 12.15
CA GLU A 487 8.39 34.53 11.90
C GLU A 487 8.13 33.79 10.57
N GLN A 488 7.65 32.55 10.65
CA GLN A 488 6.57 32.07 9.77
C GLN A 488 5.90 30.77 10.26
N LEU A 489 4.59 30.95 10.47
CA LEU A 489 3.44 30.05 10.57
C LEU A 489 3.47 28.86 11.54
N GLN A 490 2.61 29.02 12.56
CA GLN A 490 2.32 28.14 13.68
C GLN A 490 1.99 26.70 13.25
N GLY A 491 2.87 25.81 13.68
CA GLY A 491 2.72 24.36 13.63
C GLY A 491 3.51 23.64 14.73
N ALA A 492 3.73 24.28 15.88
CA ALA A 492 4.31 23.78 17.13
C ALA A 492 5.72 23.13 17.14
N PHE A 493 6.45 23.12 16.02
CA PHE A 493 7.90 22.89 16.03
C PHE A 493 8.61 23.88 15.10
N ASP A 494 9.66 24.53 15.60
CA ASP A 494 10.53 25.43 14.83
C ASP A 494 11.49 24.61 13.94
N THR A 495 10.95 23.61 13.22
CA THR A 495 11.75 22.66 12.46
C THR A 495 11.25 22.52 11.04
N ALA A 496 12.12 22.83 10.07
CA ALA A 496 11.89 22.51 8.67
C ALA A 496 12.42 21.11 8.39
N GLU A 497 11.60 20.34 7.68
CA GLU A 497 11.99 19.08 7.07
C GLU A 497 13.25 19.31 6.22
N LEU A 498 14.23 18.39 6.34
CA LEU A 498 15.48 18.52 5.60
C LEU A 498 15.24 18.34 4.10
N LEU A 499 14.22 17.60 3.68
CA LEU A 499 13.90 17.42 2.27
C LEU A 499 12.95 18.52 1.78
N PRO A 500 13.04 18.91 0.51
CA PRO A 500 12.09 19.87 -0.06
C PRO A 500 10.70 19.26 -0.03
N MET A 501 9.70 20.06 0.35
CA MET A 501 8.27 19.69 0.26
C MET A 501 7.74 19.67 -1.19
N GLU A 502 8.64 19.52 -2.17
CA GLU A 502 8.32 19.41 -3.59
C GLU A 502 7.88 17.97 -3.90
N ARG A 503 6.87 17.80 -4.75
CA ARG A 503 6.36 16.47 -5.13
C ARG A 503 7.40 15.61 -5.86
N LYS A 504 8.37 16.24 -6.53
CA LYS A 504 9.44 15.58 -7.27
C LYS A 504 10.77 16.16 -6.84
N ILE A 505 11.66 15.29 -6.38
CA ILE A 505 13.01 15.67 -5.96
C ILE A 505 13.97 15.25 -7.09
N ASP A 506 14.53 16.22 -7.81
CA ASP A 506 15.62 15.94 -8.75
C ASP A 506 16.94 15.87 -7.98
N VAL A 507 17.30 14.65 -7.57
CA VAL A 507 18.54 14.35 -6.85
C VAL A 507 19.81 14.64 -7.67
N SER A 508 19.69 14.79 -8.98
CA SER A 508 20.81 15.14 -9.87
C SER A 508 20.96 16.65 -10.08
N SER A 509 19.97 17.44 -9.68
CA SER A 509 20.01 18.89 -9.87
C SER A 509 21.09 19.56 -9.03
N GLY A 510 21.71 20.61 -9.59
CA GLY A 510 22.62 21.47 -8.84
C GLY A 510 21.95 22.11 -7.61
N ARG A 511 20.64 22.35 -7.69
CA ARG A 511 19.82 22.82 -6.56
C ARG A 511 19.79 21.78 -5.44
N PHE A 512 19.57 20.50 -5.74
CA PHE A 512 19.57 19.47 -4.70
C PHE A 512 20.94 19.37 -4.01
N ALA A 513 22.02 19.38 -4.80
CA ALA A 513 23.38 19.38 -4.26
C ALA A 513 23.66 20.61 -3.36
N ALA A 514 23.22 21.80 -3.78
CA ALA A 514 23.44 23.05 -3.06
C ALA A 514 22.58 23.19 -1.80
N THR A 515 21.29 22.85 -1.89
CA THR A 515 20.30 23.07 -0.83
C THR A 515 20.25 21.92 0.18
N PHE A 516 20.59 20.69 -0.22
CA PHE A 516 20.42 19.51 0.66
C PHE A 516 21.74 18.82 0.97
N SER A 517 22.50 18.42 -0.05
CA SER A 517 23.75 17.67 0.17
C SER A 517 24.78 18.48 0.95
N LYS A 518 24.95 19.77 0.64
CA LYS A 518 25.91 20.63 1.36
C LYS A 518 25.49 20.91 2.81
N PRO A 519 24.25 21.35 3.13
CA PRO A 519 23.86 21.60 4.51
C PRO A 519 23.76 20.33 5.38
N ALA A 520 23.41 19.18 4.79
CA ALA A 520 23.45 17.90 5.51
C ALA A 520 24.88 17.49 5.90
N ARG A 521 25.90 17.91 5.14
CA ARG A 521 27.31 17.69 5.43
C ARG A 521 27.92 18.71 6.40
N GLN A 522 27.30 19.88 6.55
CA GLN A 522 27.79 20.88 7.50
C GLN A 522 27.54 20.37 8.93
N LYS A 523 28.60 20.35 9.74
CA LYS A 523 28.58 19.91 11.14
C LYS A 523 27.40 20.56 11.87
N ARG A 524 26.46 19.73 12.30
CA ARG A 524 25.44 20.12 13.27
C ARG A 524 25.77 19.42 14.57
N GLU A 525 26.21 20.19 15.56
CA GLU A 525 26.24 19.76 16.95
C GLU A 525 24.82 19.80 17.53
N ALA A 526 23.84 19.30 16.75
CA ALA A 526 22.52 19.04 17.30
C ALA A 526 22.72 17.90 18.30
N GLY A 527 22.42 18.16 19.58
CA GLY A 527 22.45 17.11 20.60
C GLY A 527 21.59 15.92 20.16
N VAL A 528 21.96 14.72 20.62
CA VAL A 528 21.22 13.46 20.34
C VAL A 528 19.73 13.64 20.59
N GLU A 529 19.36 14.40 21.61
CA GLU A 529 17.97 14.73 21.93
C GLU A 529 17.24 15.50 20.82
N ALA A 530 17.89 16.49 20.19
CA ALA A 530 17.31 17.24 19.08
C ALA A 530 17.14 16.37 17.82
N ILE A 531 18.11 15.47 17.56
CA ILE A 531 18.02 14.48 16.48
C ILE A 531 16.83 13.54 16.71
N VAL A 532 16.63 13.08 17.95
CA VAL A 532 15.54 12.18 18.35
C VAL A 532 14.18 12.88 18.29
N LYS A 533 14.08 14.14 18.72
CA LYS A 533 12.83 14.90 18.74
C LYS A 533 12.38 15.33 17.35
N ASN A 534 13.32 15.69 16.47
CA ASN A 534 13.02 16.36 15.21
C ASN A 534 13.17 15.44 14.00
N SER A 535 13.10 14.12 14.16
CA SER A 535 13.31 13.16 13.08
C SER A 535 12.04 12.87 12.26
N TYR A 536 12.18 12.77 10.95
CA TYR A 536 11.15 12.29 10.03
C TYR A 536 11.48 10.88 9.55
N ASP A 537 10.46 10.03 9.47
CA ASP A 537 10.60 8.64 9.06
C ASP A 537 10.22 8.49 7.58
N TYR A 538 11.16 8.07 6.74
CA TYR A 538 10.94 7.84 5.32
C TYR A 538 10.91 6.36 5.01
N LYS A 539 9.94 5.97 4.19
CA LYS A 539 9.94 4.68 3.49
C LYS A 539 10.24 4.95 2.02
N LEU A 540 11.42 4.57 1.56
CA LEU A 540 11.79 4.58 0.15
C LEU A 540 11.41 3.25 -0.50
N MET A 541 10.55 3.32 -1.50
CA MET A 541 10.17 2.21 -2.37
C MET A 541 10.91 2.35 -3.68
N GLN A 542 11.64 1.32 -4.11
CA GLN A 542 12.31 1.32 -5.41
C GLN A 542 12.31 -0.07 -6.04
N VAL A 543 12.48 -0.13 -7.37
CA VAL A 543 12.57 -1.39 -8.11
C VAL A 543 13.87 -1.39 -8.90
N ASN A 544 14.82 -2.22 -8.47
CA ASN A 544 16.14 -2.30 -9.08
C ASN A 544 16.45 -3.70 -9.61
N SER A 545 17.33 -3.74 -10.60
CA SER A 545 17.84 -4.95 -11.24
C SER A 545 19.23 -5.36 -10.73
N ILE A 546 19.79 -4.57 -9.79
CA ILE A 546 21.11 -4.81 -9.21
C ILE A 546 21.16 -6.22 -8.60
N LYS A 547 22.24 -6.95 -8.89
CA LYS A 547 22.52 -8.27 -8.29
C LYS A 547 22.35 -8.17 -6.77
N SER A 548 21.58 -9.10 -6.21
CA SER A 548 21.38 -9.21 -4.76
C SER A 548 22.74 -9.16 -4.05
N ILE A 549 22.82 -8.39 -2.97
CA ILE A 549 24.03 -8.32 -2.14
C ILE A 549 24.48 -9.70 -1.67
N VAL A 550 23.52 -10.63 -1.49
CA VAL A 550 23.76 -12.02 -1.09
C VAL A 550 24.41 -12.86 -2.21
N SER A 551 24.18 -12.49 -3.47
CA SER A 551 24.79 -13.15 -4.63
C SER A 551 26.13 -12.53 -5.05
N ARG A 552 26.48 -11.38 -4.47
CA ARG A 552 27.78 -10.75 -4.68
C ARG A 552 28.80 -11.46 -3.80
N LYS A 553 30.02 -11.66 -4.31
CA LYS A 553 31.13 -12.26 -3.54
C LYS A 553 31.76 -11.30 -2.52
N ALA A 554 31.14 -10.13 -2.33
CA ALA A 554 31.69 -9.00 -1.62
C ALA A 554 33.10 -8.60 -2.12
N ASP A 555 33.35 -8.74 -3.43
CA ASP A 555 34.60 -8.29 -4.04
C ASP A 555 34.59 -6.77 -4.10
N CYS A 556 35.34 -6.15 -3.19
CA CYS A 556 35.41 -4.70 -3.06
C CYS A 556 35.75 -3.98 -4.37
N LYS A 557 36.49 -4.61 -5.31
CA LYS A 557 36.84 -3.99 -6.59
C LYS A 557 35.71 -4.05 -7.61
N GLU A 558 34.95 -5.14 -7.66
CA GLU A 558 33.77 -5.25 -8.53
C GLU A 558 32.64 -4.37 -7.98
N ASP A 559 32.42 -4.44 -6.67
CA ASP A 559 31.35 -3.71 -6.00
C ASP A 559 31.58 -2.19 -6.05
N LEU A 560 32.82 -1.70 -5.97
CA LEU A 560 33.12 -0.28 -6.15
C LEU A 560 32.80 0.23 -7.57
N LYS A 561 32.97 -0.59 -8.62
CA LYS A 561 32.59 -0.23 -9.99
C LYS A 561 31.08 -0.07 -10.15
N ASP A 562 30.34 -0.81 -9.35
CA ASP A 562 28.88 -0.76 -9.27
C ASP A 562 28.37 0.27 -8.25
N GLY A 563 29.28 1.08 -7.66
CA GLY A 563 28.94 2.12 -6.69
C GLY A 563 28.59 1.60 -5.28
N ILE A 564 29.00 0.38 -4.96
CA ILE A 564 28.79 -0.28 -3.67
C ILE A 564 30.08 -0.21 -2.85
N TYR A 565 29.99 0.37 -1.66
CA TYR A 565 31.13 0.59 -0.76
C TYR A 565 31.11 -0.43 0.38
N HIS A 566 32.25 -1.06 0.65
CA HIS A 566 32.43 -1.99 1.76
C HIS A 566 32.94 -1.26 3.00
N PHE A 567 32.28 -1.49 4.13
CA PHE A 567 32.72 -0.99 5.42
C PHE A 567 33.06 -2.17 6.31
N ASN A 568 34.31 -2.24 6.78
CA ASN A 568 34.70 -3.18 7.82
C ASN A 568 34.09 -2.68 9.14
N ILE A 569 32.99 -3.29 9.55
CA ILE A 569 32.39 -3.05 10.87
C ILE A 569 33.18 -3.94 11.84
N GLY A 570 34.01 -3.32 12.68
CA GLY A 570 34.82 -3.96 13.72
C GLY A 570 34.22 -3.76 15.09
#